data_AF-A0A2D8ACS6-F1
#
_entry.id   AF-A0A2D8ACS6-F1
#
_cell.length_a   1.000
_cell.length_b   1.000
_cell.length_c   1.000
_cell.angle_alpha   90.00
_cell.angle_beta   90.00
_cell.angle_gamma   90.00
#
_symmetry.space_group_name_H-M   'P 1'
#
loop_
_entity.id
_entity.type
_entity.pdbx_description
1 polymer ?
#
loop_
_entity_poly.entity_id
_entity_poly.type
_entity_poly.pdbx_seq_one_letter_code
_entity_poly.pdbx_strand_id
1 'polypeptide(L)'
;MMTKQDVRWHKAQELLLENALDIPTMAACLGQDEAKVQAMMGDKPTRTINDALAEQMEQTFSKPQGWMDQSGEGGLTYDLFGA
;
A
#
# COMPACT_ATOMS: atom_id res chain seq x y z
N MET A 1 -1.80 16.19 -11.47
CA MET A 1 -0.90 15.36 -10.64
C MET A 1 -1.76 14.59 -9.67
N MET A 2 -1.58 13.27 -9.57
CA MET A 2 -2.13 12.51 -8.43
C MET A 2 -1.46 12.98 -7.15
N THR A 3 -2.23 13.07 -6.06
CA THR A 3 -1.66 13.35 -4.75
C THR A 3 -0.93 12.11 -4.21
N LYS A 4 -0.02 12.30 -3.24
CA LYS A 4 0.66 11.18 -2.57
C LYS A 4 -0.34 10.16 -1.99
N GLN A 5 -1.47 10.67 -1.47
CA GLN A 5 -2.55 9.83 -0.99
C GLN A 5 -3.20 9.01 -2.11
N ASP A 6 -3.43 9.61 -3.28
CA ASP A 6 -4.04 8.91 -4.41
C ASP A 6 -3.16 7.76 -4.89
N VAL A 7 -1.83 7.96 -4.93
CA VAL A 7 -0.84 6.93 -5.28
C VAL A 7 -0.90 5.78 -4.26
N ARG A 8 -0.79 6.09 -2.97
CA ARG A 8 -0.86 5.10 -1.90
C ARG A 8 -2.16 4.32 -1.89
N TRP A 9 -3.28 5.01 -2.15
CA TRP A 9 -4.58 4.36 -2.25
C TRP A 9 -4.62 3.37 -3.42
N HIS A 10 -4.12 3.75 -4.61
CA HIS A 10 -4.03 2.83 -5.75
C HIS A 10 -3.13 1.63 -5.44
N LYS A 11 -1.97 1.86 -4.81
CA LYS A 11 -1.07 0.80 -4.35
C LYS A 11 -1.69 -0.13 -3.32
N ALA A 12 -2.51 0.41 -2.41
CA ALA A 12 -3.29 -0.40 -1.48
C ALA A 12 -4.31 -1.28 -2.21
N GLN A 13 -5.00 -0.76 -3.24
CA GLN A 13 -5.92 -1.55 -4.06
C GLN A 13 -5.18 -2.66 -4.83
N GLU A 14 -4.00 -2.36 -5.39
CA GLU A 14 -3.13 -3.36 -6.04
C GLU A 14 -2.81 -4.51 -5.06
N LEU A 15 -2.44 -4.21 -3.81
CA LEU A 15 -2.15 -5.23 -2.80
C LEU A 15 -3.36 -6.10 -2.47
N LEU A 16 -4.56 -5.52 -2.36
CA LEU A 16 -5.79 -6.28 -2.12
C LEU A 16 -6.06 -7.27 -3.27
N LEU A 17 -5.91 -6.81 -4.51
CA LEU A 17 -6.12 -7.63 -5.71
C LEU A 17 -5.05 -8.72 -5.85
N GLU A 18 -3.77 -8.38 -5.74
CA GLU A 18 -2.65 -9.32 -5.91
C GLU A 18 -2.67 -10.44 -4.87
N ASN A 19 -3.09 -10.14 -3.64
CA ASN A 19 -3.10 -11.10 -2.53
C ASN A 19 -4.49 -11.73 -2.30
N ALA A 20 -5.48 -11.40 -3.13
CA ALA A 20 -6.88 -11.83 -2.99
C ALA A 20 -7.44 -11.55 -1.58
N LEU A 21 -7.16 -10.37 -1.04
CA LEU A 21 -7.56 -9.94 0.30
C LEU A 21 -8.76 -9.01 0.26
N ASP A 22 -9.58 -9.10 1.30
CA ASP A 22 -10.56 -8.08 1.65
C ASP A 22 -10.01 -7.12 2.73
N ILE A 23 -10.75 -6.03 2.99
CA ILE A 23 -10.34 -5.02 3.98
C ILE A 23 -10.16 -5.59 5.40
N PRO A 24 -11.05 -6.47 5.91
CA PRO A 24 -10.84 -7.12 7.21
C PRO A 24 -9.54 -7.92 7.28
N THR A 25 -9.25 -8.72 6.25
CA THR A 25 -8.02 -9.53 6.22
C THR A 25 -6.78 -8.64 6.11
N MET A 26 -6.83 -7.59 5.28
CA MET A 26 -5.77 -6.57 5.21
C MET A 26 -5.50 -5.93 6.57
N ALA A 27 -6.55 -5.54 7.31
CA ALA A 27 -6.42 -4.98 8.64
C ALA A 27 -5.78 -5.97 9.62
N ALA A 28 -6.17 -7.24 9.57
CA ALA A 28 -5.55 -8.30 10.37
C ALA A 28 -4.06 -8.48 10.06
N CYS A 29 -3.69 -8.50 8.77
CA CYS A 29 -2.28 -8.58 8.34
C CYS A 29 -1.44 -7.39 8.81
N LEU A 30 -2.04 -6.21 8.90
CA LEU A 30 -1.40 -4.99 9.37
C LEU A 30 -1.53 -4.79 10.89
N GLY A 31 -2.21 -5.67 11.62
CA GLY A 31 -2.51 -5.46 13.05
C GLY A 31 -3.21 -4.13 13.31
N GLN A 32 -3.99 -3.63 12.35
CA GLN A 32 -4.72 -2.38 12.42
C GLN A 32 -6.20 -2.63 12.69
N ASP A 33 -6.89 -1.59 13.16
CA ASP A 33 -8.33 -1.61 13.31
C ASP A 33 -9.03 -1.57 11.94
N GLU A 34 -9.98 -2.47 11.71
CA GLU A 34 -10.70 -2.60 10.43
C GLU A 34 -11.38 -1.31 10.01
N ALA A 35 -12.01 -0.58 10.94
CA ALA A 35 -12.69 0.67 10.62
C ALA A 35 -11.69 1.77 10.20
N LYS A 36 -10.47 1.77 10.77
CA LYS A 36 -9.39 2.64 10.31
C LYS A 36 -8.96 2.30 8.88
N VAL A 37 -8.73 1.01 8.59
CA VAL A 37 -8.31 0.57 7.24
C VAL A 37 -9.40 0.86 6.22
N GLN A 38 -10.67 0.60 6.55
CA GLN A 38 -11.83 0.96 5.72
C GLN A 38 -11.89 2.46 5.45
N ALA A 39 -11.64 3.31 6.45
CA ALA A 39 -11.62 4.76 6.28
C ALA A 39 -10.46 5.26 5.38
N MET A 40 -9.41 4.46 5.20
CA MET A 40 -8.24 4.79 4.36
C MET A 40 -8.30 4.17 2.96
N MET A 41 -8.90 2.98 2.81
CA MET A 41 -8.86 2.17 1.59
C MET A 41 -10.23 1.90 0.97
N GLY A 42 -11.33 2.30 1.62
CA GLY A 42 -12.67 2.18 1.03
C GLY A 42 -12.88 3.11 -0.16
N ASP A 43 -14.04 2.99 -0.81
CA ASP A 43 -14.40 3.74 -2.03
C ASP A 43 -14.36 5.27 -1.87
N LYS A 44 -14.54 5.76 -0.64
CA LYS A 44 -14.48 7.18 -0.27
C LYS A 44 -13.57 7.33 0.94
N PRO A 45 -12.24 7.35 0.74
CA PRO A 45 -11.31 7.45 1.84
C PRO A 45 -11.50 8.80 2.55
N THR A 46 -11.73 8.74 3.86
CA THR A 46 -11.83 9.91 4.75
C THR A 46 -10.55 10.13 5.53
N ARG A 47 -9.61 9.17 5.46
CA ARG A 47 -8.30 9.20 6.09
C ARG A 47 -7.20 8.90 5.10
N THR A 48 -6.01 9.37 5.41
CA THR A 48 -4.82 9.18 4.60
C THR A 48 -3.96 8.03 5.12
N ILE A 49 -3.26 7.36 4.21
CA ILE A 49 -2.22 6.37 4.51
C ILE A 49 -0.96 7.18 4.83
N ASN A 50 -0.63 7.26 6.12
CA ASN A 50 0.57 7.96 6.58
C ASN A 50 1.85 7.15 6.26
N ASP A 51 3.02 7.77 6.45
CA ASP A 51 4.30 7.15 6.09
C ASP A 51 4.57 5.85 6.86
N ALA A 52 4.29 5.83 8.16
CA ALA A 52 4.47 4.63 8.99
C ALA A 52 3.61 3.45 8.50
N LEU A 53 2.36 3.71 8.11
CA LEU A 53 1.48 2.67 7.58
C LEU A 53 1.93 2.22 6.18
N ALA A 54 2.40 3.15 5.33
CA ALA A 54 2.93 2.80 4.02
C ALA A 54 4.15 1.87 4.14
N GLU A 55 5.11 2.20 5.01
CA GLU A 55 6.28 1.36 5.30
C GLU A 55 5.86 -0.01 5.86
N GLN A 56 4.86 -0.03 6.74
CA GLN A 56 4.33 -1.27 7.29
C GLN A 56 3.71 -2.15 6.19
N MET A 57 2.94 -1.56 5.28
CA MET A 57 2.37 -2.28 4.13
C MET A 57 3.46 -2.84 3.23
N GLU A 58 4.53 -2.09 2.97
CA GLU A 58 5.68 -2.58 2.20
C GLU A 58 6.31 -3.81 2.86
N GLN A 59 6.52 -3.78 4.17
CA GLN A 59 7.08 -4.91 4.92
C GLN A 59 6.15 -6.13 4.94
N THR A 60 4.86 -5.94 5.26
CA THR A 60 3.87 -7.02 5.35
C THR A 60 3.71 -7.75 4.01
N PHE A 61 3.78 -7.04 2.88
CA PHE A 61 3.60 -7.59 1.54
C PHE A 61 4.90 -7.78 0.76
N SER A 62 6.06 -7.71 1.44
CA SER A 62 7.39 -7.92 0.83
C SER A 62 7.63 -7.06 -0.42
N LYS A 63 7.16 -5.80 -0.40
CA LYS A 63 7.43 -4.80 -1.44
C LYS A 63 8.71 -4.03 -1.10
N PRO A 64 9.44 -3.50 -2.10
CA PRO A 64 10.63 -2.70 -1.83
C PRO A 64 10.25 -1.38 -1.15
N GLN A 65 11.20 -0.81 -0.40
CA GLN A 65 11.00 0.46 0.28
C GLN A 65 10.61 1.57 -0.70
N GLY A 66 9.58 2.34 -0.33
CA GLY A 66 9.06 3.45 -1.14
C GLY A 66 8.16 3.03 -2.30
N TRP A 67 7.85 1.73 -2.45
CA TRP A 67 6.90 1.23 -3.45
C TRP A 67 5.51 1.88 -3.34
N MET A 68 5.05 2.14 -2.11
CA MET A 68 3.74 2.78 -1.86
C MET A 68 3.67 4.22 -2.38
N ASP A 69 4.81 4.87 -2.61
CA ASP A 69 4.92 6.25 -3.10
C ASP A 69 5.22 6.34 -4.60
N GLN A 70 5.41 5.21 -5.28
CA GLN A 70 5.75 5.18 -6.70
C GLN A 70 4.51 5.34 -7.58
N SER A 71 4.42 6.52 -8.22
CA SER A 71 3.49 6.77 -9.32
C SER A 71 4.06 6.10 -10.57
N GLY A 72 3.51 4.96 -11.01
CA GLY A 72 4.16 4.08 -11.98
C GLY A 72 4.52 4.73 -13.33
N GLU A 73 5.82 4.81 -13.61
CA GLU A 73 6.51 4.57 -14.90
C GLU A 73 8.00 4.20 -14.67
N GLY A 74 8.34 3.64 -13.50
CA GLY A 74 9.67 3.14 -13.20
C GLY A 74 9.59 1.63 -13.05
N GLY A 75 9.86 0.88 -14.12
CA GLY A 75 10.11 -0.55 -14.01
C GLY A 75 11.16 -0.78 -12.92
N LEU A 76 10.90 -1.75 -12.04
CA LEU A 76 11.85 -2.19 -11.02
C LEU A 76 13.20 -2.47 -11.71
N THR A 77 14.18 -1.58 -11.59
CA THR A 77 15.58 -1.92 -11.87
C THR A 77 16.04 -2.74 -10.69
N TYR A 78 15.62 -4.01 -10.68
CA TYR A 78 16.14 -4.99 -9.77
C TYR A 78 17.57 -5.26 -10.23
N ASP A 79 18.55 -4.71 -9.54
CA ASP A 79 19.92 -5.17 -9.69
C ASP A 79 19.99 -6.56 -9.04
N LEU A 80 19.66 -7.58 -9.84
CA LEU A 80 19.70 -8.99 -9.44
C LEU A 80 21.14 -9.50 -9.25
N PHE A 81 22.14 -8.64 -9.41
CA PHE A 81 23.55 -8.95 -9.29
C PHE A 81 24.25 -7.83 -8.52
N GLY A 82 24.02 -7.78 -7.21
CA GLY A 82 24.65 -6.79 -6.33
C GLY A 82 26.14 -6.61 -6.63
N ALA A 83 26.53 -5.34 -6.79
CA ALA A 83 27.92 -4.91 -6.96
C ALA A 83 28.78 -5.20 -5.72
#